data_AF-A0A0K1Q2U1-F1
#
_entry.id   AF-A0A0K1Q2U1-F1
#
_cell.length_a   1.000
_cell.length_b   1.000
_cell.length_c   1.000
_cell.angle_alpha   90.00
_cell.angle_beta   90.00
_cell.angle_gamma   90.00
#
_symmetry.space_group_name_H-M   'P 1'
#
loop_
_entity.id
_entity.type
_entity.pdbx_description
1 polymer ?
#
loop_
_entity_poly.entity_id
_entity_poly.type
_entity_poly.pdbx_seq_one_letter_code
_entity_poly.pdbx_strand_id
1 'polypeptide(L)'
;MLGPLWEGGSPATNDSRFNVASVSKVLTAARIVSLAHAKAIGLDDPVSKHLPGVKLVDKGVIDRAGTITVRQLVQHRSGLPHVPKQRDQGEGAAFADVVRGTLNAVPAP
;
A
#
# COMPACT_ATOMS: atom_id res chain seq x y z
N MET A 1 -11.26 1.03 45.35
CA MET A 1 -9.96 0.89 44.68
C MET A 1 -10.20 0.08 43.42
N LEU A 2 -10.26 0.71 42.25
CA LEU A 2 -10.52 0.02 40.98
C LEU A 2 -9.22 -0.69 40.55
N GLY A 3 -9.29 -2.01 40.33
CA GLY A 3 -8.16 -2.85 39.92
C GLY A 3 -7.62 -2.48 38.52
N PRO A 4 -6.44 -2.99 38.15
CA PRO A 4 -5.79 -2.60 36.91
C PRO A 4 -6.61 -3.09 35.71
N LEU A 5 -7.00 -2.14 34.87
CA LEU A 5 -7.46 -2.39 33.52
C LEU A 5 -6.33 -3.11 32.78
N TRP A 6 -6.68 -4.13 31.97
CA TRP A 6 -5.82 -4.92 31.07
C TRP A 6 -4.96 -6.02 31.73
N GLU A 7 -5.36 -7.29 31.55
CA GLU A 7 -4.53 -8.45 31.85
C GLU A 7 -3.40 -8.61 30.80
N GLY A 8 -2.14 -8.67 31.24
CA GLY A 8 -1.10 -9.48 30.58
C GLY A 8 -0.10 -8.83 29.62
N GLY A 9 0.15 -7.52 29.68
CA GLY A 9 1.20 -6.87 28.87
C GLY A 9 2.21 -6.08 29.70
N SER A 10 3.51 -6.16 29.37
CA SER A 10 4.51 -5.21 29.88
C SER A 10 4.07 -3.78 29.55
N PRO A 11 4.21 -2.81 30.48
CA PRO A 11 3.89 -1.42 30.20
C PRO A 11 4.61 -0.93 28.93
N ALA A 12 3.92 -0.16 28.10
CA ALA A 12 4.55 0.48 26.95
C ALA A 12 5.67 1.43 27.43
N THR A 13 6.81 1.33 26.77
CA THR A 13 8.00 2.17 26.97
C THR A 13 8.27 3.00 25.72
N ASN A 14 9.18 3.97 25.80
CA ASN A 14 9.62 4.74 24.64
C ASN A 14 10.27 3.86 23.54
N ASP A 15 10.79 2.68 23.92
CA ASP A 15 11.40 1.73 23.00
C ASP A 15 10.41 0.69 22.44
N SER A 16 9.15 0.74 22.88
CA SER A 16 8.11 -0.18 22.42
C SER A 16 7.80 0.03 20.94
N ARG A 17 7.82 -1.06 20.17
CA ARG A 17 7.56 -1.04 18.72
C ARG A 17 6.12 -1.41 18.44
N PHE A 18 5.49 -0.66 17.55
CA PHE A 18 4.11 -0.87 17.13
C PHE A 18 4.00 -0.98 15.60
N ASN A 19 3.03 -1.75 15.13
CA ASN A 19 2.64 -1.74 13.72
C ASN A 19 1.85 -0.46 13.43
N VAL A 20 2.45 0.48 12.71
CA VAL A 20 1.81 1.78 12.41
C VAL A 20 0.71 1.70 11.34
N ALA A 21 0.47 0.52 10.78
CA ALA A 21 -0.61 0.23 9.85
C ALA A 21 -0.75 1.28 8.73
N SER A 22 -1.91 1.90 8.57
CA SER A 22 -2.17 2.86 7.49
C SER A 22 -1.36 4.15 7.57
N VAL A 23 -0.69 4.45 8.69
CA VAL A 23 0.25 5.59 8.76
C VAL A 23 1.38 5.43 7.74
N SER A 24 1.75 4.20 7.37
CA SER A 24 2.72 3.92 6.29
C SER A 24 2.36 4.60 4.96
N LYS A 25 1.07 4.85 4.68
CA LYS A 25 0.65 5.52 3.44
C LYS A 25 1.19 6.95 3.33
N VAL A 26 1.37 7.65 4.45
CA VAL A 26 1.92 9.02 4.46
C VAL A 26 3.37 9.00 4.00
N LEU A 27 4.17 8.04 4.47
CA LEU A 27 5.55 7.85 4.04
C LEU A 27 5.63 7.48 2.56
N THR A 28 4.75 6.59 2.10
CA THR A 28 4.65 6.24 0.67
C THR A 28 4.29 7.45 -0.18
N ALA A 29 3.30 8.24 0.22
CA ALA A 29 2.89 9.44 -0.51
C ALA A 29 4.02 10.48 -0.58
N ALA A 30 4.72 10.72 0.54
CA ALA A 30 5.87 11.61 0.57
C ALA A 30 6.96 11.17 -0.41
N ARG A 31 7.28 9.86 -0.45
CA ARG A 31 8.28 9.33 -1.39
C ARG A 31 7.84 9.48 -2.85
N ILE A 32 6.57 9.24 -3.16
CA ILE A 32 6.01 9.43 -4.51
C ILE A 32 6.15 10.89 -4.95
N VAL A 33 5.79 11.85 -4.08
CA VAL A 33 5.92 13.28 -4.39
C VAL A 33 7.40 13.67 -4.60
N SER A 34 8.32 13.15 -3.77
CA SER A 34 9.75 13.40 -3.97
C SER A 34 10.28 12.84 -5.29
N LEU A 35 9.85 11.63 -5.69
CA LEU A 35 10.20 11.05 -6.99
C LEU A 35 9.60 11.83 -8.16
N ALA A 36 8.38 12.34 -7.99
CA ALA A 36 7.74 13.19 -8.99
C ALA A 36 8.45 14.53 -9.17
N HIS A 37 8.87 15.14 -8.06
CA HIS A 37 9.71 16.33 -8.07
C HIS A 37 11.04 16.08 -8.81
N ALA A 38 11.67 14.91 -8.57
CA ALA A 38 12.87 14.48 -9.29
C ALA A 38 12.63 14.04 -10.74
N LYS A 39 11.39 14.13 -11.25
CA LYS A 39 10.96 13.68 -12.58
C LYS A 39 11.20 12.18 -12.85
N ALA A 40 11.41 11.37 -11.81
CA ALA A 40 11.56 9.93 -11.95
C ALA A 40 10.23 9.22 -12.22
N ILE A 41 9.12 9.81 -11.75
CA ILE A 41 7.74 9.38 -12.05
C ILE A 41 6.87 10.62 -12.35
N GLY A 42 5.84 10.49 -13.16
CA GLY A 42 4.79 11.51 -13.28
C GLY A 42 3.60 11.19 -12.38
N LEU A 43 3.03 12.20 -11.71
CA LEU A 43 1.79 12.00 -10.93
C LEU A 43 0.60 11.67 -11.83
N ASP A 44 0.60 12.18 -13.06
CA ASP A 44 -0.46 11.95 -14.04
C ASP A 44 -0.10 10.80 -15.01
N ASP A 45 1.02 10.12 -14.77
CA ASP A 45 1.34 8.89 -15.50
C ASP A 45 0.33 7.78 -15.16
N PRO A 46 -0.08 6.96 -16.15
CA PRO A 46 -0.83 5.74 -15.89
C PRO A 46 0.05 4.76 -15.10
N VAL A 47 -0.56 4.01 -14.18
CA VAL A 47 0.16 3.08 -13.29
C VAL A 47 0.91 2.00 -14.09
N SER A 48 0.34 1.52 -15.21
CA SER A 48 0.98 0.53 -16.08
C SER A 48 2.33 0.96 -16.64
N LYS A 49 2.62 2.26 -16.71
CA LYS A 49 3.93 2.79 -17.13
C LYS A 49 5.04 2.42 -16.17
N HIS A 50 4.74 2.39 -14.87
CA HIS A 50 5.70 2.13 -13.80
C HIS A 50 5.66 0.69 -13.30
N LEU A 51 4.55 -0.02 -13.54
CA LEU A 51 4.33 -1.40 -13.12
C LEU A 51 3.85 -2.23 -14.32
N PRO A 52 4.73 -2.59 -15.26
CA PRO A 52 4.34 -3.39 -16.42
C PRO A 52 3.79 -4.75 -15.98
N GLY A 53 2.66 -5.15 -16.56
CA GLY A 53 1.98 -6.41 -16.22
C GLY A 53 1.06 -6.35 -15.00
N VAL A 54 0.97 -5.21 -14.30
CA VAL A 54 -0.02 -5.04 -13.23
C VAL A 54 -1.43 -4.99 -13.83
N LYS A 55 -2.36 -5.67 -13.18
CA LYS A 55 -3.79 -5.60 -13.51
C LYS A 55 -4.54 -4.91 -12.38
N LEU A 56 -5.21 -3.79 -12.69
CA LEU A 56 -6.06 -3.07 -11.75
C LEU A 56 -7.51 -3.30 -12.13
N VAL A 57 -8.07 -4.40 -11.64
CA VAL A 57 -9.40 -4.86 -12.05
C VAL A 57 -10.48 -4.18 -11.22
N ASP A 58 -11.37 -3.43 -11.87
CA ASP A 58 -12.62 -2.95 -11.26
C ASP A 58 -13.76 -3.92 -11.62
N LYS A 59 -14.54 -4.31 -10.60
CA LYS A 59 -15.73 -5.19 -10.72
C LYS A 59 -15.52 -6.51 -11.48
N GLY A 60 -14.27 -6.96 -11.63
CA GLY A 60 -13.91 -8.28 -12.15
C GLY A 60 -13.77 -8.41 -13.67
N VAL A 61 -13.91 -7.32 -14.46
CA VAL A 61 -14.00 -7.46 -15.93
C VAL A 61 -13.00 -6.59 -16.69
N ILE A 62 -12.66 -5.41 -16.19
CA ILE A 62 -11.84 -4.44 -16.95
C ILE A 62 -10.57 -4.11 -16.17
N ASP A 63 -9.43 -4.38 -16.78
CA ASP A 63 -8.14 -3.88 -16.32
C ASP A 63 -8.03 -2.37 -16.59
N ARG A 64 -7.85 -1.59 -15.53
CA ARG A 64 -7.70 -0.13 -15.58
C ARG A 64 -6.29 0.36 -15.32
N ALA A 65 -5.29 -0.53 -15.32
CA ALA A 65 -3.89 -0.15 -15.10
C ALA A 65 -3.39 0.92 -16.09
N GLY A 66 -3.92 0.91 -17.33
CA GLY A 66 -3.60 1.90 -18.36
C GLY A 66 -4.31 3.24 -18.24
N THR A 67 -5.27 3.40 -17.33
CA THR A 67 -6.08 4.63 -17.19
C THR A 67 -6.02 5.25 -15.81
N ILE A 68 -5.85 4.44 -14.76
CA ILE A 68 -5.64 4.93 -13.40
C ILE A 68 -4.27 5.58 -13.29
N THR A 69 -4.21 6.81 -12.79
CA THR A 69 -2.96 7.54 -12.59
C THR A 69 -2.36 7.34 -11.20
N VAL A 70 -1.06 7.60 -11.06
CA VAL A 70 -0.37 7.60 -9.76
C VAL A 70 -1.07 8.54 -8.76
N ARG A 71 -1.47 9.74 -9.20
CA ARG A 71 -2.19 10.73 -8.39
C ARG A 71 -3.50 10.18 -7.85
N GLN A 72 -4.27 9.48 -8.68
CA GLN A 72 -5.54 8.90 -8.28
C GLN A 72 -5.37 7.80 -7.21
N LEU A 73 -4.29 7.03 -7.25
CA LEU A 73 -3.96 6.06 -6.19
C LEU A 73 -3.65 6.75 -4.87
N VAL A 74 -2.76 7.76 -4.88
CA VAL A 74 -2.37 8.49 -3.66
C VAL A 74 -3.54 9.22 -3.02
N GLN A 75 -4.49 9.72 -3.83
CA GLN A 75 -5.66 10.46 -3.37
C GLN A 75 -6.87 9.58 -3.04
N HIS A 76 -6.78 8.25 -3.15
CA HIS A 76 -7.94 7.35 -3.03
C HIS A 76 -9.10 7.68 -3.98
N ARG A 77 -8.78 8.10 -5.21
CA ARG A 77 -9.74 8.51 -6.25
C ARG A 77 -9.71 7.61 -7.50
N SER A 78 -9.06 6.46 -7.42
CA SER A 78 -8.96 5.51 -8.55
C SER A 78 -10.25 4.72 -8.83
N GLY A 79 -11.19 4.71 -7.88
CA GLY A 79 -12.40 3.89 -7.95
C GLY A 79 -12.17 2.40 -7.68
N LEU A 80 -10.97 2.00 -7.26
CA LEU A 80 -10.69 0.63 -6.84
C LEU A 80 -11.38 0.30 -5.51
N PRO A 81 -11.78 -0.97 -5.29
CA PRO A 81 -12.31 -1.40 -4.00
C PRO A 81 -11.24 -1.30 -2.90
N HIS A 82 -11.69 -1.19 -1.65
CA HIS A 82 -10.80 -1.08 -0.48
C HIS A 82 -9.87 -2.29 -0.34
N VAL A 83 -10.39 -3.49 -0.61
CA VAL A 83 -9.65 -4.74 -0.61
C VAL A 83 -9.88 -5.46 -1.93
N PRO A 84 -8.85 -6.12 -2.50
CA PRO A 84 -9.06 -7.04 -3.61
C PRO A 84 -10.00 -8.16 -3.18
N LYS A 85 -10.86 -8.63 -4.09
CA LYS A 85 -11.80 -9.74 -3.81
C LYS A 85 -11.10 -10.98 -3.25
N GLN A 86 -9.87 -11.27 -3.69
CA GLN A 86 -9.11 -12.42 -3.17
C GLN A 86 -8.84 -12.29 -1.67
N ARG A 87 -8.54 -11.07 -1.20
CA ARG A 87 -8.29 -10.83 0.24
C ARG A 87 -9.59 -10.86 1.05
N ASP A 88 -10.70 -10.41 0.46
CA ASP A 88 -12.03 -10.47 1.07
C ASP A 88 -12.53 -11.92 1.22
N GLN A 89 -12.09 -12.82 0.33
CA GLN A 89 -12.35 -14.26 0.38
C GLN A 89 -11.37 -15.03 1.26
N GLY A 90 -10.45 -14.35 1.96
CA GLY A 90 -9.44 -14.99 2.82
C GLY A 90 -8.24 -15.60 2.07
N GLU A 91 -8.15 -15.40 0.75
CA GLU A 91 -7.09 -15.94 -0.12
C GLU A 91 -5.94 -14.95 -0.36
N GLY A 92 -5.94 -13.81 0.34
CA GLY A 92 -4.92 -12.78 0.19
C GLY A 92 -3.62 -13.14 0.92
N ALA A 93 -2.50 -13.16 0.21
CA ALA A 93 -1.18 -13.20 0.83
C ALA A 93 -1.06 -12.11 1.91
N ALA A 94 -0.40 -12.43 3.03
CA ALA A 94 -0.17 -11.45 4.08
C ALA A 94 0.49 -10.22 3.46
N PHE A 95 0.19 -9.02 3.98
CA PHE A 95 0.77 -7.79 3.44
C PHE A 95 2.31 -7.86 3.43
N ALA A 96 2.90 -8.54 4.41
CA ALA A 96 4.33 -8.84 4.48
C ALA A 96 4.84 -9.71 3.33
N ASP A 97 4.02 -10.60 2.78
CA ASP A 97 4.41 -11.50 1.70
C ASP A 97 4.29 -10.81 0.35
N VAL A 98 3.33 -9.90 0.20
CA VAL A 98 3.24 -8.99 -0.96
C VAL A 98 4.41 -8.01 -0.97
N VAL A 99 4.77 -7.45 0.19
CA VAL A 99 5.92 -6.56 0.33
C VAL A 99 7.24 -7.32 0.10
N ARG A 100 7.40 -8.53 0.64
CA ARG A 100 8.59 -9.35 0.36
C ARG A 100 8.68 -9.77 -1.10
N GLY A 101 7.57 -10.19 -1.72
CA GLY A 101 7.53 -10.55 -3.13
C GLY A 101 7.90 -9.37 -4.06
N THR A 102 7.44 -8.16 -3.72
CA THR A 102 7.77 -6.96 -4.49
C THR A 102 9.21 -6.48 -4.26
N LEU A 103 9.72 -6.53 -3.02
CA LEU A 103 11.12 -6.14 -2.74
C LEU A 103 12.14 -7.13 -3.32
N ASN A 104 11.82 -8.43 -3.37
CA ASN A 104 12.70 -9.45 -3.96
C ASN A 104 12.66 -9.49 -5.49
N ALA A 105 11.64 -8.88 -6.10
CA ALA A 105 11.48 -8.81 -7.56
C ALA A 105 12.10 -7.55 -8.18
N VAL A 106 12.54 -6.58 -7.37
CA VAL A 106 13.32 -5.43 -7.83
C VAL A 106 14.79 -5.86 -7.85
N PRO A 107 15.45 -5.93 -9.02
CA PRO A 107 16.88 -6.19 -9.06
C PRO A 107 17.61 -5.11 -8.26
N ALA A 108 18.61 -5.51 -7.47
CA ALA A 108 19.56 -4.56 -6.90
C ALA A 108 20.21 -3.72 -8.02
N PRO A 109 20.58 -2.45 -7.75
CA PRO A 109 21.19 -1.58 -8.76
C PRO A 109 22.45 -2.17 -9.38
#